data_AF-A0AA44Y2N8-F1
#
_entry.id   AF-A0AA44Y2N8-F1
#
_cell.length_a   1.000
_cell.length_b   1.000
_cell.length_c   1.000
_cell.angle_alpha   90.00
_cell.angle_beta   90.00
_cell.angle_gamma   90.00
#
_symmetry.space_group_name_H-M   'P 1'
#
loop_
_entity.id
_entity.type
_entity.pdbx_description
1 polymer ?
#
loop_
_entity_poly.entity_id
_entity_poly.type
_entity_poly.pdbx_seq_one_letter_code
_entity_poly.pdbx_strand_id
1 'polypeptide(L)' 'MNLTKQQAIAIFGTGAALARALGLTKGAIPQWPDELDTQRTAAVIGAAVQRGFADRVPAGFIPPADVTSTPSDSDAQIPA' A
#
# COMPACT_ATOMS: atom_id res chain seq x y z
N MET A 1 4.71 -9.80 4.00
CA MET A 1 3.96 -10.36 2.86
C MET A 1 4.16 -9.40 1.71
N ASN A 2 4.52 -9.87 0.51
CA ASN A 2 4.84 -9.03 -0.64
C ASN A 2 3.71 -9.07 -1.68
N LEU A 3 3.52 -7.97 -2.40
CA LEU A 3 2.44 -7.83 -3.37
C LEU A 3 2.91 -8.37 -4.72
N THR A 4 2.06 -9.05 -5.47
CA THR A 4 2.47 -9.55 -6.80
C THR A 4 2.33 -8.47 -7.87
N LYS A 5 3.16 -8.52 -8.91
CA LYS A 5 3.06 -7.63 -10.08
C LYS A 5 1.65 -7.62 -10.67
N GLN A 6 0.99 -8.78 -10.74
CA GLN A 6 -0.38 -8.86 -11.23
C GLN A 6 -1.39 -8.17 -10.30
N GLN A 7 -1.26 -8.32 -8.99
CA GLN A 7 -2.09 -7.57 -8.04
C GLN A 7 -1.88 -6.06 -8.17
N ALA A 8 -0.63 -5.61 -8.34
CA ALA A 8 -0.35 -4.18 -8.53
C ALA A 8 -1.02 -3.66 -9.81
N ILE A 9 -0.96 -4.42 -10.90
CA ILE A 9 -1.64 -4.08 -12.14
C ILE A 9 -3.16 -4.05 -11.95
N ALA A 10 -3.72 -5.02 -11.22
CA ALA A 10 -5.15 -5.10 -10.97
C ALA A 10 -5.68 -3.90 -10.17
N ILE A 11 -4.94 -3.42 -9.16
CA ILE A 11 -5.30 -2.22 -8.36
C ILE A 11 -5.51 -1.00 -9.26
N PHE A 12 -4.59 -0.79 -10.20
CA PHE A 12 -4.62 0.35 -11.14
C PHE A 12 -5.35 0.04 -12.45
N GLY A 13 -5.86 -1.19 -12.62
CA GLY A 13 -6.48 -1.72 -13.83
C GLY A 13 -5.51 -2.09 -14.94
N THR A 14 -4.46 -1.28 -15.19
CA THR A 14 -3.48 -1.55 -16.25
C THR A 14 -2.04 -1.23 -15.81
N GLY A 15 -1.06 -1.93 -16.40
CA GLY A 15 0.35 -1.64 -16.16
C GLY A 15 0.76 -0.22 -16.58
N ALA A 16 0.10 0.35 -17.60
CA ALA A 16 0.32 1.74 -17.98
C ALA A 16 -0.21 2.72 -16.93
N ALA A 17 -1.39 2.48 -16.36
CA ALA A 17 -1.95 3.30 -15.29
C ALA A 17 -1.11 3.23 -14.01
N LEU A 18 -0.58 2.04 -13.68
CA LEU A 18 0.38 1.83 -12.61
C LEU A 18 1.67 2.62 -12.84
N ALA A 19 2.28 2.50 -14.03
CA ALA A 19 3.49 3.25 -14.38
C ALA A 19 3.27 4.77 -14.23
N ARG A 20 2.12 5.28 -14.71
CA ARG A 20 1.73 6.69 -14.57
C ARG A 20 1.51 7.10 -13.12
N ALA A 21 1.06 6.19 -12.25
CA ALA A 21 0.89 6.47 -10.81
C ALA A 21 2.23 6.62 -10.09
N LEU A 22 3.23 5.85 -10.52
CA LEU A 22 4.55 5.82 -9.92
C LEU A 22 5.53 6.81 -10.56
N GLY A 23 5.12 7.56 -11.59
CA GLY A 23 6.03 8.40 -12.37
C GLY A 23 7.07 7.60 -13.18
N LEU A 24 6.82 6.32 -13.42
CA LEU A 24 7.69 5.43 -14.18
C LEU A 24 7.28 5.36 -15.65
N THR A 25 8.22 4.93 -16.49
CA THR A 25 7.92 4.66 -17.90
C THR A 25 7.14 3.35 -18.03
N LYS A 26 6.30 3.22 -19.07
CA LYS A 26 5.54 1.99 -19.36
C LYS A 26 6.42 0.74 -19.49
N GLY A 27 7.69 0.92 -19.88
CA GLY A 27 8.67 -0.15 -20.02
C GLY A 27 9.30 -0.61 -18.71
N ALA A 28 9.08 0.10 -17.60
CA ALA A 28 9.61 -0.28 -16.29
C ALA A 28 8.81 -1.43 -15.66
N ILE A 29 7.47 -1.44 -15.79
CA ILE A 29 6.59 -2.44 -15.15
C ILE A 29 6.85 -3.89 -15.63
N PRO A 30 7.08 -4.16 -16.94
CA PRO A 30 7.43 -5.50 -17.40
C PRO A 30 8.73 -6.06 -16.82
N GLN A 31 9.67 -5.18 -16.43
CA GLN A 31 10.94 -5.57 -15.83
C GLN A 31 10.80 -5.92 -14.34
N TRP A 32 9.61 -5.77 -13.77
CA TRP A 32 9.39 -6.08 -12.37
C TRP A 32 9.33 -7.60 -12.17
N PRO A 33 9.93 -8.10 -11.06
CA PRO A 33 9.74 -9.49 -10.66
C PRO A 33 8.26 -9.78 -10.40
N ASP A 34 7.86 -11.04 -10.50
CA ASP A 34 6.46 -11.44 -10.26
C ASP A 34 6.00 -11.17 -8.83
N GLU A 35 6.91 -11.35 -7.86
CA GLU A 35 6.75 -10.85 -6.50
C GLU A 35 7.47 -9.52 -6.32
N LEU A 36 6.76 -8.50 -5.88
CA LEU A 36 7.33 -7.16 -5.72
C LEU A 36 8.11 -7.05 -4.42
N ASP A 37 9.31 -6.51 -4.53
CA ASP A 37 10.11 -6.13 -3.39
C ASP A 37 9.37 -5.15 -2.47
N THR A 38 9.74 -5.11 -1.20
CA THR A 38 9.11 -4.27 -0.18
C THR A 38 9.06 -2.81 -0.62
N GLN A 39 10.12 -2.30 -1.26
CA GLN A 39 10.13 -0.92 -1.79
C GLN A 39 9.10 -0.68 -2.89
N ARG A 40 8.98 -1.61 -3.86
CA ARG A 40 8.00 -1.47 -4.95
C ARG A 40 6.59 -1.61 -4.41
N THR A 41 6.38 -2.54 -3.48
CA THR A 41 5.11 -2.73 -2.79
C THR A 41 4.69 -1.46 -2.05
N ALA A 42 5.58 -0.86 -1.26
CA ALA A 42 5.32 0.41 -0.58
C ALA A 42 5.00 1.55 -1.56
N ALA A 43 5.70 1.62 -2.69
CA ALA A 43 5.43 2.62 -3.73
C ALA A 43 4.04 2.43 -4.37
N VAL A 44 3.65 1.18 -4.68
CA VAL A 44 2.32 0.83 -5.22
C VAL A 44 1.23 1.23 -4.24
N ILE A 45 1.40 0.90 -2.95
CA ILE A 45 0.43 1.22 -1.90
C ILE A 45 0.32 2.73 -1.71
N GLY A 46 1.45 3.44 -1.58
CA GLY A 46 1.48 4.88 -1.42
C GLY A 46 0.78 5.60 -2.59
N ALA A 47 1.07 5.18 -3.83
CA ALA A 47 0.41 5.71 -5.01
C ALA A 47 -1.09 5.36 -5.08
N ALA A 48 -1.48 4.17 -4.61
CA ALA A 48 -2.88 3.75 -4.58
C ALA A 48 -3.67 4.59 -3.56
N VAL A 49 -3.14 4.77 -2.35
CA VAL A 49 -3.73 5.61 -1.30
C VAL A 49 -3.85 7.06 -1.78
N GLN A 50 -2.79 7.62 -2.36
CA GLN A 50 -2.79 9.00 -2.86
C GLN A 50 -3.82 9.24 -3.97
N ARG A 51 -4.13 8.22 -4.77
CA ARG A 51 -5.16 8.28 -5.82
C ARG A 51 -6.56 7.88 -5.37
N GLY A 52 -6.76 7.55 -4.09
CA GLY A 52 -8.05 7.11 -3.56
C GLY A 52 -8.44 5.69 -3.96
N PHE A 53 -7.47 4.84 -4.30
CA PHE A 53 -7.68 3.41 -4.56
C PHE A 53 -7.43 2.53 -3.33
N ALA A 54 -7.44 3.12 -2.11
CA ALA A 54 -7.17 2.40 -0.88
C ALA A 54 -8.09 1.18 -0.69
N ASP A 55 -9.38 1.29 -1.06
CA ASP A 55 -10.35 0.19 -1.00
C ASP A 55 -10.06 -0.98 -1.96
N ARG A 56 -9.21 -0.76 -2.98
CA ARG A 56 -8.81 -1.78 -3.95
C ARG A 56 -7.53 -2.51 -3.54
N VAL A 57 -6.83 -2.03 -2.52
CA VAL A 57 -5.64 -2.69 -1.99
C VAL A 57 -6.10 -3.84 -1.09
N PRO A 58 -5.51 -5.06 -1.19
CA PRO A 58 -5.90 -6.18 -0.35
C PRO A 58 -5.76 -5.85 1.15
N ALA A 59 -6.75 -6.26 1.93
CA ALA A 59 -6.69 -6.19 3.40
C ALA A 59 -5.48 -7.00 3.89
N GLY A 60 -4.59 -6.35 4.65
CA GLY A 60 -3.29 -6.91 5.08
C GLY A 60 -2.08 -6.06 4.67
N PHE A 61 -2.23 -5.11 3.75
CA PHE A 61 -1.20 -4.12 3.42
C PHE A 61 -1.44 -2.73 4.00
N ILE A 62 -2.72 -2.39 4.18
CA ILE A 62 -3.15 -1.20 4.89
C ILE A 62 -3.60 -1.70 6.27
N PRO A 63 -2.99 -1.26 7.38
CA PRO A 63 -3.60 -1.53 8.67
C PRO A 63 -5.01 -0.95 8.65
N PRO A 64 -6.04 -1.64 9.18
CA PRO A 64 -7.36 -1.04 9.29
C PRO A 64 -7.17 0.31 9.99
N ALA A 65 -7.77 1.36 9.44
CA ALA A 65 -7.60 2.74 9.90
C ALA A 65 -8.00 2.98 11.39
N ASP A 66 -8.43 1.91 12.08
CA ASP A 66 -8.82 1.84 13.47
C ASP A 66 -7.65 1.81 14.47
N VAL A 67 -6.40 1.59 14.03
CA VAL A 67 -5.25 1.55 14.97
C VAL A 67 -4.84 2.91 15.54
N THR A 68 -5.54 4.00 15.20
CA THR A 68 -5.36 5.32 15.84
C THR A 68 -6.23 5.52 17.07
N SER A 69 -7.04 4.53 17.48
CA SER A 69 -7.70 4.53 18.77
C SER A 69 -7.07 3.53 19.75
N THR A 70 -5.88 3.89 20.25
CA THR A 70 -5.62 3.64 21.68
C THR A 70 -5.85 4.97 22.40
N PRO A 71 -7.09 5.34 22.77
CA PRO A 71 -7.26 6.07 24.01
C PRO A 71 -6.96 5.10 25.16
N SER A 72 -6.25 5.56 26.17
CA SER A 72 -6.21 4.93 27.51
C SER A 72 -5.35 3.67 27.66
N ASP A 73 -4.09 3.87 28.07
CA ASP A 73 -3.63 3.34 29.36
C ASP A 73 -2.42 4.18 29.84
N SER A 74 -2.69 5.39 30.36
CA SER A 74 -1.69 6.17 31.14
C SER A 74 -2.36 6.98 32.26
N ASP A 75 -3.61 6.66 32.61
CA ASP A 75 -4.30 7.20 33.77
C ASP A 75 -4.45 6.10 34.83
N ALA A 76 -3.37 5.82 35.55
CA ALA A 76 -3.38 5.22 36.89
C ALA A 76 -1.96 5.01 37.40
N GLN A 77 -1.33 6.04 37.97
CA GLN A 77 -0.38 5.85 39.07
C GLN A 77 -0.13 7.14 39.88
N ILE A 78 -1.16 7.67 40.55
CA ILE A 78 -1.07 8.32 41.88
C ILE A 78 -2.42 8.05 42.55
N PRO A 79 -2.50 7.20 43.60
CA PRO A 79 -2.24 7.63 44.99
C PRO A 79 -1.57 6.51 45.85
N ALA A 80 -0.97 6.73 47.02
CA ALA A 80 -1.05 7.75 48.07
C ALA A 80 0.30 7.87 48.79
#